data_AF-A0A9E1IJN3-F1
#
_entry.id   AF-A0A9E1IJN3-F1
#
_cell.length_a   1.000
_cell.length_b   1.000
_cell.length_c   1.000
_cell.angle_alpha   90.00
_cell.angle_beta   90.00
_cell.angle_gamma   90.00
#
_symmetry.space_group_name_H-M   'P 1'
#
loop_
_entity.id
_entity.type
_entity.pdbx_description
1 polymer ?
#
loop_
_entity_poly.entity_id
_entity_poly.type
_entity_poly.pdbx_seq_one_letter_code
_entity_poly.pdbx_strand_id
1 'polypeptide(L)'
;MKRLAVLLGDSAGFIDPFGSSGIYFSMAMAKHWVEMIGEQMDCQRDVWTGKNVAQWRRRFSKTKVLRRIRSSYFKVGLLERYVFCRRRTARRINHRWRLISFLIRLG
;
A
#
# COMPACT_ATOMS: atom_id res chain seq x y z
N MET A 1 -27.81 -12.98 -1.72
CA MET A 1 -27.11 -11.73 -2.12
C MET A 1 -25.69 -11.75 -1.58
N LYS A 2 -24.67 -11.57 -2.43
CA LYS A 2 -23.30 -11.32 -1.96
C LYS A 2 -23.21 -9.86 -1.51
N ARG A 3 -22.81 -9.62 -0.26
CA ARG A 3 -22.51 -8.27 0.24
C ARG A 3 -21.13 -7.89 -0.28
N LEU A 4 -21.03 -6.71 -0.88
CA LEU A 4 -19.77 -6.16 -1.39
C LEU A 4 -19.31 -5.04 -0.45
N ALA A 5 -18.03 -5.06 -0.10
CA ALA A 5 -17.41 -4.15 0.84
C ALA A 5 -16.04 -3.71 0.32
N VAL A 6 -15.61 -2.52 0.73
CA VAL A 6 -14.27 -1.99 0.46
C VAL A 6 -13.49 -1.94 1.77
N LEU A 7 -12.29 -2.50 1.76
CA LEU A 7 -11.34 -2.40 2.87
C LEU A 7 -10.51 -1.13 2.71
N LEU A 8 -10.26 -0.42 3.81
CA LEU A 8 -9.51 0.85 3.82
C LEU A 8 -8.35 0.81 4.81
N GLY A 9 -7.31 1.59 4.51
CA GLY A 9 -6.19 1.85 5.40
C GLY A 9 -5.51 0.58 5.90
N ASP A 10 -5.23 0.54 7.20
CA ASP A 10 -4.54 -0.55 7.89
C ASP A 10 -5.27 -1.89 7.74
N SER A 11 -6.61 -1.88 7.68
CA SER A 11 -7.40 -3.09 7.44
C SER A 11 -7.16 -3.71 6.05
N ALA A 12 -6.68 -2.90 5.10
CA ALA A 12 -6.26 -3.35 3.77
C ALA A 12 -4.73 -3.52 3.66
N GLY A 13 -3.98 -3.39 4.75
CA GLY A 13 -2.51 -3.37 4.74
C GLY A 13 -1.94 -2.15 3.99
N PHE A 14 -2.71 -1.06 3.90
CA PHE A 14 -2.37 0.12 3.09
C PHE A 14 -1.71 1.20 3.95
N ILE A 15 -0.47 0.94 4.37
CA ILE A 15 0.33 1.82 5.24
C ILE A 15 1.69 2.06 4.59
N ASP A 16 2.24 3.27 4.66
CA ASP A 16 3.63 3.51 4.27
C ASP A 16 4.57 3.20 5.45
N PRO A 17 5.40 2.14 5.37
CA PRO A 17 6.23 1.70 6.50
C PRO A 17 7.39 2.66 6.82
N PHE A 18 7.73 3.60 5.94
CA PHE A 18 8.86 4.51 6.12
C PHE A 18 8.48 5.91 6.61
N GLY A 19 7.19 6.20 6.81
CA GLY A 19 6.74 7.51 7.29
C GLY A 19 5.56 7.43 8.25
N SER A 20 5.47 8.39 9.18
CA SER A 20 4.35 8.52 10.16
C SER A 20 3.06 9.05 9.51
N SER A 21 2.63 8.47 8.39
CA SER A 21 1.60 9.06 7.52
C SER A 21 0.50 8.07 7.12
N GLY A 22 0.31 6.99 7.89
CA GLY A 22 -0.79 6.03 7.70
C GLY A 22 -2.16 6.70 7.58
N ILE A 23 -2.39 7.79 8.32
CA ILE A 23 -3.60 8.63 8.22
C ILE A 23 -3.72 9.26 6.83
N TYR A 24 -2.66 9.91 6.32
CA TYR A 24 -2.67 10.54 4.99
C TYR A 24 -3.00 9.53 3.89
N PHE A 25 -2.32 8.37 3.91
CA PHE A 25 -2.55 7.33 2.92
C PHE A 25 -3.95 6.73 3.01
N SER A 26 -4.45 6.52 4.22
CA SER A 26 -5.81 6.04 4.47
C SER A 26 -6.87 7.04 3.99
N MET A 27 -6.70 8.33 4.27
CA MET A 27 -7.59 9.39 3.78
C MET A 27 -7.56 9.50 2.26
N ALA A 28 -6.38 9.43 1.64
CA ALA A 28 -6.25 9.47 0.19
C ALA A 28 -6.91 8.25 -0.49
N MET A 29 -6.79 7.06 0.13
CA MET A 29 -7.51 5.86 -0.31
C MET A 29 -9.02 6.02 -0.17
N ALA A 30 -9.49 6.48 1.00
CA ALA A 30 -10.91 6.71 1.25
C ALA A 30 -11.51 7.72 0.25
N LYS A 31 -10.84 8.85 0.05
CA LYS A 31 -11.23 9.86 -0.95
C LYS A 31 -11.39 9.25 -2.33
N HIS A 32 -10.42 8.45 -2.78
CA HIS A 32 -10.49 7.79 -4.07
C HIS A 32 -11.72 6.89 -4.20
N TRP A 33 -12.02 6.06 -3.20
CA TRP A 33 -13.19 5.18 -3.25
C TRP A 33 -14.51 5.95 -3.21
N VAL A 34 -14.60 6.99 -2.39
CA VAL A 34 -15.79 7.86 -2.32
C VAL A 34 -16.04 8.55 -3.66
N GLU A 35 -15.01 9.12 -4.30
CA GLU A 35 -15.13 9.73 -5.62
C GLU A 35 -15.63 8.73 -6.68
N MET A 36 -15.02 7.53 -6.72
CA MET A 36 -15.38 6.51 -7.69
C MET A 36 -16.79 5.93 -7.51
N ILE A 37 -17.23 5.77 -6.25
CA ILE A 37 -18.57 5.29 -5.92
C ILE A 37 -19.60 6.38 -6.21
N GLY A 38 -19.31 7.63 -5.81
CA GLY A 38 -20.17 8.79 -6.06
C GLY A 38 -20.44 9.01 -7.55
N GLU A 39 -19.39 8.99 -8.38
CA GLU A 39 -19.50 9.10 -9.85
C GLU A 39 -20.47 8.06 -10.45
N GLN A 40 -20.57 6.87 -9.86
CA GLN A 40 -21.44 5.80 -10.37
C GLN A 40 -22.84 5.85 -9.77
N MET A 41 -22.99 6.30 -8.53
CA MET A 41 -24.30 6.48 -7.89
C MET A 41 -25.16 7.52 -8.61
N ASP A 42 -24.54 8.54 -9.18
CA ASP A 42 -25.26 9.57 -9.95
C ASP A 42 -25.78 9.04 -11.31
N CYS A 43 -25.22 7.94 -11.82
CA CYS A 43 -25.53 7.43 -13.16
C CYS A 43 -26.23 6.06 -13.18
N GLN A 44 -26.13 5.25 -12.12
CA GLN A 44 -26.57 3.85 -12.13
C GLN A 44 -27.24 3.44 -10.81
N ARG A 45 -28.32 2.63 -10.91
CA ARG A 45 -28.95 1.99 -9.74
C ARG A 45 -28.10 0.89 -9.11
N ASP A 46 -27.30 0.17 -9.92
CA ASP A 46 -26.41 -0.89 -9.43
C ASP A 46 -24.95 -0.46 -9.57
N VAL A 47 -24.38 -0.04 -8.47
CA VAL A 47 -23.01 0.47 -8.38
C VAL A 47 -21.99 -0.67 -8.40
N TRP A 48 -22.36 -1.82 -7.86
CA TRP A 48 -21.44 -2.92 -7.55
C TRP A 48 -21.34 -3.96 -8.67
N THR A 49 -21.21 -3.48 -9.90
CA THR A 49 -21.03 -4.36 -11.06
C THR A 49 -19.56 -4.75 -11.25
N GLY A 50 -19.32 -5.93 -11.83
CA GLY A 50 -17.95 -6.37 -12.16
C GLY A 50 -17.21 -5.40 -13.10
N LYS A 51 -17.94 -4.70 -13.99
CA LYS A 51 -17.39 -3.67 -14.88
C LYS A 51 -16.88 -2.47 -14.08
N ASN A 52 -17.68 -1.96 -13.15
CA ASN A 52 -17.33 -0.83 -12.31
C ASN A 52 -16.11 -1.17 -11.43
N VAL A 53 -16.14 -2.32 -10.75
CA VAL A 53 -15.01 -2.78 -9.90
C VAL A 53 -13.71 -2.92 -10.71
N ALA A 54 -13.77 -3.49 -11.92
CA ALA A 54 -12.60 -3.61 -12.78
C ALA A 54 -12.04 -2.25 -13.21
N GLN A 55 -12.92 -1.29 -13.55
CA GLN A 55 -12.53 0.07 -13.89
C GLN A 55 -11.90 0.80 -12.70
N TRP A 56 -12.49 0.71 -11.52
CA TRP A 56 -12.00 1.35 -10.31
C TRP A 56 -10.64 0.78 -9.91
N ARG A 57 -10.47 -0.54 -9.96
CA ARG A 57 -9.17 -1.17 -9.71
C ARG A 57 -8.09 -0.68 -10.67
N ARG A 58 -8.42 -0.50 -11.96
CA ARG A 58 -7.50 0.07 -12.96
C ARG A 58 -7.14 1.52 -12.63
N ARG A 59 -8.10 2.36 -12.26
CA ARG A 59 -7.85 3.76 -11.86
C ARG A 59 -7.02 3.83 -10.59
N PHE A 60 -7.38 3.08 -9.55
CA PHE A 60 -6.62 3.01 -8.30
C PHE A 60 -5.18 2.57 -8.53
N SER A 61 -4.96 1.63 -9.46
CA SER A 61 -3.62 1.13 -9.79
C SER A 61 -2.65 2.20 -10.30
N LYS A 62 -3.18 3.29 -10.88
CA LYS A 62 -2.41 4.41 -11.44
C LYS A 62 -2.12 5.51 -10.42
N THR A 63 -2.77 5.49 -9.27
CA THR A 63 -2.61 6.53 -8.23
C THR A 63 -1.16 6.61 -7.76
N LYS A 64 -0.69 7.83 -7.43
CA LYS A 64 0.64 8.03 -6.84
C LYS A 64 0.75 7.36 -5.47
N VAL A 65 -0.36 7.33 -4.74
CA VAL A 65 -0.51 6.76 -3.39
C VAL A 65 -0.18 5.27 -3.41
N LEU A 66 -0.85 4.47 -4.26
CA LEU A 66 -0.56 3.04 -4.37
C LEU A 66 0.87 2.78 -4.86
N ARG A 67 1.36 3.57 -5.83
CA ARG A 67 2.74 3.44 -6.34
C ARG A 67 3.77 3.67 -5.23
N ARG A 68 3.56 4.67 -4.38
CA ARG A 68 4.45 4.95 -3.25
C ARG A 68 4.47 3.79 -2.26
N ILE A 69 3.30 3.34 -1.80
CA ILE A 69 3.21 2.21 -0.85
C ILE A 69 3.84 0.93 -1.43
N ARG A 70 3.59 0.61 -2.70
CA ARG A 70 4.24 -0.53 -3.37
C ARG A 70 5.75 -0.40 -3.39
N SER A 71 6.28 0.79 -3.70
CA SER A 71 7.72 1.05 -3.70
C SER A 71 8.31 0.87 -2.30
N SER A 72 7.63 1.38 -1.26
CA SER A 72 8.03 1.20 0.13
C SER A 72 8.09 -0.29 0.50
N TYR A 73 7.03 -1.05 0.31
CA TYR A 73 7.04 -2.48 0.63
C TYR A 73 8.07 -3.28 -0.19
N PHE A 74 8.33 -2.89 -1.45
CA PHE A 74 9.40 -3.49 -2.24
C PHE A 74 10.79 -3.25 -1.61
N LYS A 75 11.08 -2.02 -1.16
CA LYS A 75 12.32 -1.73 -0.44
C LYS A 75 12.43 -2.52 0.87
N VAL A 76 11.33 -2.64 1.63
CA VAL A 76 11.27 -3.48 2.84
C VAL A 76 11.63 -4.92 2.51
N GLY A 77 11.00 -5.52 1.49
CA GLY A 77 11.31 -6.88 1.07
C GLY A 77 12.77 -7.07 0.62
N LEU A 78 13.35 -6.09 -0.07
CA LEU A 78 14.78 -6.11 -0.42
C LEU A 78 15.69 -6.08 0.83
N LEU A 79 15.36 -5.22 1.80
CA LEU A 79 16.09 -5.11 3.05
C LEU A 79 15.99 -6.41 3.85
N GLU A 80 14.79 -6.96 4.01
CA GLU A 80 14.54 -8.24 4.67
C GLU A 80 15.33 -9.36 4.00
N ARG A 81 15.30 -9.46 2.67
CA ARG A 81 16.08 -10.46 1.94
C ARG A 81 17.58 -10.27 2.15
N TYR A 82 18.08 -9.04 2.19
CA TYR A 82 19.49 -8.78 2.45
C TYR A 82 19.89 -9.17 3.88
N VAL A 83 19.11 -8.79 4.88
CA VAL A 83 19.39 -9.07 6.29
C VAL A 83 19.22 -10.56 6.58
N PHE A 84 18.04 -11.10 6.30
CA PHE A 84 17.67 -12.46 6.71
C PHE A 84 18.15 -13.52 5.74
N CYS A 85 18.14 -13.30 4.41
CA CYS A 85 18.59 -14.33 3.46
C CYS A 85 20.09 -14.26 3.14
N ARG A 86 20.71 -13.07 3.10
CA ARG A 86 22.14 -12.96 2.74
C ARG A 86 23.07 -12.91 3.96
N ARG A 87 22.70 -12.21 5.04
CA ARG A 87 23.55 -12.15 6.25
C ARG A 87 23.28 -13.28 7.23
N ARG A 88 22.01 -13.69 7.41
CA ARG A 88 21.52 -14.90 8.13
C ARG A 88 21.91 -15.05 9.61
N THR A 89 22.94 -14.34 10.08
CA THR A 89 23.54 -14.54 11.40
C THR A 89 23.71 -13.20 12.11
N ALA A 90 23.42 -13.17 13.41
CA ALA A 90 23.53 -11.96 14.23
C ALA A 90 24.92 -11.29 14.12
N ARG A 91 25.99 -12.09 14.10
CA ARG A 91 27.38 -11.59 13.96
C ARG A 91 27.60 -10.82 12.66
N ARG A 92 27.12 -11.33 11.52
CA ARG A 92 27.29 -10.67 10.21
C ARG A 92 26.38 -9.45 10.05
N ILE A 93 25.20 -9.46 10.68
CA ILE A 93 24.28 -8.32 10.73
C ILE A 93 24.91 -7.20 11.56
N ASN A 94 25.36 -7.49 12.78
CA ASN A 94 25.97 -6.52 13.69
C ASN A 94 27.23 -5.86 13.10
N HIS A 95 28.07 -6.63 12.41
CA HIS A 95 29.26 -6.08 11.77
C HIS A 95 28.95 -5.06 10.66
N ARG A 96 27.77 -5.15 10.04
CA ARG A 96 27.29 -4.18 9.02
C ARG A 96 26.13 -3.34 9.52
N TRP A 97 25.91 -3.26 10.83
CA TRP A 97 24.77 -2.57 11.42
C TRP A 97 24.71 -1.11 10.98
N ARG A 98 25.84 -0.39 10.96
CA ARG A 98 25.92 1.00 10.48
C ARG A 98 25.37 1.18 9.06
N LEU A 99 25.69 0.26 8.15
CA LEU A 99 25.18 0.28 6.78
C LEU A 99 23.68 -0.03 6.74
N ILE A 100 23.23 -1.01 7.50
CA ILE A 100 21.81 -1.41 7.57
C ILE A 100 20.97 -0.26 8.15
N SER A 101 21.41 0.36 9.24
CA SER A 101 20.74 1.52 9.84
C SER A 101 20.70 2.72 8.92
N PHE A 102 21.75 2.93 8.12
CA PHE A 102 21.78 3.99 7.11
C PHE A 102 20.77 3.75 5.99
N LEU A 103 20.69 2.51 5.48
CA LEU A 103 19.72 2.12 4.47
C LEU A 103 18.28 2.25 4.97
N ILE A 104 18.01 1.94 6.24
CA ILE A 104 16.69 2.12 6.87
C ILE A 104 16.32 3.60 6.96
N ARG A 105 17.27 4.49 7.27
CA ARG A 105 17.02 5.94 7.35
C ARG A 105 16.78 6.62 5.99
N LEU A 106 17.28 6.03 4.91
CA LEU A 106 17.08 6.52 3.54
C LEU A 106 15.81 6.00 2.87
N GLY A 107 15.24 4.92 3.41
CA GLY A 107 14.02 4.27 2.91
C GLY A 107 12.82 5.19 2.99
#